data_AF-A3MUP7-F1
#
_entry.id   AF-A3MUP7-F1
#
_cell.length_a   1.000
_cell.length_b   1.000
_cell.length_c   1.000
_cell.angle_alpha   90.00
_cell.angle_beta   90.00
_cell.angle_gamma   90.00
#
_symmetry.space_group_name_H-M   'P 1'
#
loop_
_entity.id
_entity.type
_entity.pdbx_description
1 polymer ?
#
loop_
_entity_poly.entity_id
_entity_poly.type
_entity_poly.pdbx_seq_one_letter_code
_entity_poly.pdbx_strand_id
1 'polypeptide(L)' 'MERLPEDAAKRLRDFLQRLEGLGSRAIVNYIAYEFEVGGPSIEILEEAERLAAREIEELKSVVELIKELKALVV' A
#
# COMPACT_ATOMS: atom_id res chain seq x y z
N MET A 1 -10.10 -6.24 24.52
CA MET A 1 -9.44 -5.83 23.26
C MET A 1 -10.38 -6.27 22.15
N GLU A 2 -11.13 -5.33 21.58
CA GLU A 2 -12.09 -5.67 20.52
C GLU A 2 -11.31 -6.07 19.26
N ARG A 3 -11.55 -7.29 18.78
CA ARG A 3 -11.15 -7.69 17.43
C ARG A 3 -11.71 -6.66 16.45
N LEU A 4 -10.99 -6.41 15.35
CA LEU A 4 -11.59 -5.78 14.17
C LEU A 4 -13.00 -6.36 13.94
N PRO A 5 -14.01 -5.53 13.64
CA PRO A 5 -15.25 -6.05 13.07
C PRO A 5 -14.86 -7.02 11.96
N GLU A 6 -15.33 -8.27 11.99
CA GLU A 6 -14.84 -9.34 11.10
C GLU A 6 -14.83 -8.93 9.62
N ASP A 7 -15.74 -8.02 9.25
CA ASP A 7 -15.84 -7.38 7.95
C ASP A 7 -14.61 -6.57 7.53
N ALA A 8 -13.96 -5.84 8.44
CA ALA A 8 -12.78 -5.03 8.14
C ALA A 8 -11.55 -5.90 7.87
N ALA A 9 -11.33 -6.94 8.69
CA ALA A 9 -10.23 -7.88 8.49
C ALA A 9 -10.40 -8.68 7.18
N LYS A 10 -11.64 -9.08 6.88
CA LYS A 10 -11.96 -9.75 5.61
C LYS A 10 -11.71 -8.84 4.41
N ARG A 11 -12.18 -7.60 4.45
CA ARG A 11 -11.94 -6.59 3.39
C ARG A 11 -10.46 -6.37 3.13
N LEU A 12 -9.65 -6.29 4.19
CA LEU A 12 -8.21 -6.09 4.07
C LEU A 12 -7.52 -7.28 3.39
N ARG A 13 -7.90 -8.52 3.75
CA ARG A 13 -7.40 -9.74 3.12
C ARG A 13 -7.81 -9.85 1.65
N ASP A 14 -9.08 -9.56 1.34
CA ASP A 14 -9.57 -9.57 -0.05
C ASP A 14 -8.86 -8.51 -0.89
N PHE A 15 -8.51 -7.36 -0.30
CA PHE A 15 -7.72 -6.32 -0.96
C PHE A 15 -6.28 -6.76 -1.22
N LEU A 16 -5.62 -7.37 -0.22
CA LEU A 16 -4.26 -7.91 -0.35
C LEU A 16 -4.12 -8.92 -1.50
N GLN A 17 -5.13 -9.76 -1.73
CA GLN A 17 -5.11 -10.74 -2.81
C GLN A 17 -5.14 -10.12 -4.22
N ARG A 18 -5.57 -8.85 -4.34
CA ARG A 18 -5.65 -8.13 -5.63
C ARG A 18 -4.42 -7.29 -5.93
N LEU A 19 -3.56 -7.08 -4.94
CA LEU A 19 -2.37 -6.26 -5.10
C LEU A 19 -1.25 -7.08 -5.76
N GLU A 20 -0.75 -6.59 -6.89
CA GLU A 20 0.39 -7.19 -7.58
C GLU A 20 1.71 -6.50 -7.23
N GLY A 21 1.67 -5.19 -6.95
CA GLY A 21 2.86 -4.39 -6.61
C GLY A 21 3.44 -4.76 -5.25
N LEU A 22 4.75 -5.04 -5.20
CA LEU A 22 5.46 -5.40 -3.98
C LEU A 22 5.34 -4.32 -2.89
N GLY A 23 5.49 -3.04 -3.26
CA GLY A 23 5.35 -1.91 -2.33
C GLY A 23 3.94 -1.83 -1.73
N SER A 24 2.91 -1.86 -2.59
CA SER A 24 1.52 -1.86 -2.13
C SER A 24 1.18 -3.04 -1.22
N ARG A 25 1.67 -4.24 -1.54
CA ARG A 25 1.48 -5.43 -0.69
C ARG A 25 2.16 -5.28 0.67
N ALA A 26 3.39 -4.76 0.70
CA ALA A 26 4.13 -4.57 1.94
C ALA A 26 3.41 -3.60 2.89
N ILE A 27 2.93 -2.46 2.36
CA ILE A 27 2.19 -1.46 3.13
C ILE A 27 0.92 -2.05 3.74
N VAL A 28 0.13 -2.78 2.95
CA VAL A 28 -1.13 -3.35 3.46
C VAL A 28 -0.90 -4.53 4.41
N ASN A 29 0.15 -5.33 4.20
CA ASN A 29 0.54 -6.38 5.14
C ASN A 29 0.95 -5.80 6.49
N TYR A 30 1.64 -4.66 6.50
CA TYR A 30 2.00 -3.97 7.73
C TYR A 30 0.76 -3.54 8.52
N ILE A 31 -0.20 -2.91 7.85
CA ILE A 31 -1.49 -2.56 8.45
C ILE A 31 -2.21 -3.81 8.99
N ALA A 32 -2.21 -4.91 8.24
CA ALA A 32 -2.85 -6.17 8.63
C ALA A 32 -2.24 -6.74 9.91
N TYR A 33 -0.90 -6.75 10.00
CA TYR A 33 -0.18 -7.22 11.18
C TYR A 33 -0.54 -6.43 12.43
N GLU A 34 -0.60 -5.09 12.34
CA GLU A 34 -0.95 -4.24 13.47
C GLU A 34 -2.35 -4.53 14.03
N PHE A 35 -3.29 -4.91 13.16
CA PHE A 35 -4.62 -5.39 13.58
C PHE A 35 -4.60 -6.72 14.33
N GLU A 36 -3.62 -7.60 14.08
CA GLU A 36 -3.50 -8.89 14.75
C GLU A 36 -2.89 -8.77 16.16
N VAL A 37 -2.06 -7.75 16.39
CA VAL A 37 -1.30 -7.56 17.65
C VAL A 37 -1.93 -6.58 18.64
N GLY A 38 -3.06 -5.94 18.30
CA GLY A 38 -3.76 -5.03 19.22
C GLY A 38 -4.52 -3.87 18.56
N GLY A 39 -4.43 -3.74 17.24
CA GLY A 39 -5.02 -2.67 16.45
C GLY A 39 -3.94 -1.67 15.99
N PRO A 40 -3.99 -1.18 14.73
CA PRO A 40 -3.11 -0.12 14.30
C PRO A 40 -3.45 1.15 15.07
N SER A 41 -2.41 1.80 15.59
CA SER A 41 -2.54 3.18 16.02
C SER A 41 -2.81 4.07 14.81
N ILE A 42 -3.39 5.25 15.06
CA ILE A 42 -3.58 6.27 14.01
C ILE A 42 -2.24 6.61 13.33
N GLU A 43 -1.15 6.61 14.10
CA GLU A 43 0.21 6.90 13.63
C GLU A 43 0.70 5.89 12.59
N ILE A 44 0.33 4.60 12.74
CA ILE A 44 0.66 3.57 11.75
C ILE A 44 -0.09 3.82 10.45
N LEU A 45 -1.37 4.16 10.52
CA LEU A 45 -2.16 4.44 9.31
C LEU A 45 -1.63 5.68 8.59
N GLU A 46 -1.25 6.72 9.32
CA GLU A 46 -0.62 7.91 8.75
C GLU A 46 0.76 7.59 8.12
N GLU A 47 1.58 6.74 8.75
CA GLU A 47 2.85 6.32 8.16
C GLU A 47 2.63 5.49 6.89
N ALA A 48 1.67 4.57 6.91
CA ALA A 48 1.30 3.78 5.74
C ALA A 48 0.83 4.67 4.58
N GLU A 49 0.06 5.72 4.88
CA GLU A 49 -0.35 6.73 3.90
C GLU A 49 0.86 7.51 3.35
N ARG A 50 1.79 7.95 4.20
CA ARG A 50 3.03 8.63 3.77
C ARG A 50 3.88 7.74 2.87
N LEU A 51 4.01 6.45 3.20
CA LEU A 51 4.74 5.48 2.38
C LEU A 51 4.06 5.29 1.01
N ALA A 52 2.73 5.12 0.98
CA ALA A 52 1.99 5.00 -0.27
C ALA A 52 2.13 6.26 -1.15
N ALA A 53 2.12 7.45 -0.56
CA ALA A 53 2.31 8.70 -1.27
C ALA A 53 3.71 8.79 -1.92
N ARG A 54 4.76 8.35 -1.22
CA ARG A 54 6.13 8.30 -1.77
C ARG A 54 6.24 7.33 -2.95
N GLU A 55 5.68 6.14 -2.82
CA GLU A 55 5.65 5.14 -3.89
C GLU A 55 4.93 5.66 -5.15
N ILE A 56 3.87 6.45 -4.98
CA ILE A 56 3.18 7.11 -6.10
C ILE A 56 4.11 8.09 -6.82
N GLU A 57 4.86 8.92 -6.09
CA GLU A 57 5.79 9.87 -6.69
C GLU A 57 6.93 9.17 -7.43
N GLU A 58 7.50 8.10 -6.86
CA GLU A 58 8.51 7.29 -7.54
C GLU A 58 7.97 6.66 -8.83
N LEU A 59 6.77 6.08 -8.79
CA LEU A 59 6.12 5.51 -9.97
C LEU A 59 5.83 6.57 -11.04
N LYS A 60 5.47 7.80 -10.65
CA LYS A 60 5.32 8.92 -11.60
C LYS A 60 6.64 9.22 -12.30
N SER A 61 7.75 9.32 -11.58
CA SER A 61 9.08 9.55 -12.18
C SER A 61 9.48 8.43 -13.14
N VAL A 62 9.18 7.17 -12.80
CA VAL A 62 9.40 6.03 -13.70
C VAL A 62 8.58 6.17 -14.98
N VAL A 63 7.30 6.56 -14.87
CA VAL A 63 6.43 6.79 -16.03
C VAL A 63 6.94 7.94 -16.91
N GLU A 64 7.43 9.02 -16.31
CA GLU A 64 8.05 10.14 -17.03
C GLU A 64 9.28 9.69 -17.81
N LEU A 65 10.20 8.97 -17.17
CA LEU A 65 11.37 8.38 -17.85
C LEU A 65 10.95 7.47 -19.02
N ILE A 66 9.94 6.61 -18.82
CA ILE A 66 9.45 5.74 -19.90
C ILE A 66 8.90 6.57 -21.08
N LYS A 67 8.19 7.67 -20.82
CA LYS A 67 7.70 8.56 -21.87
C LYS A 67 8.85 9.23 -22.63
N GLU A 68 9.87 9.71 -21.92
CA GLU A 68 11.07 10.29 -22.52
C GLU A 68 11.78 9.27 -23.41
N LEU A 69 12.00 8.04 -22.90
CA LEU A 69 12.62 6.96 -23.67
C LEU A 69 11.81 6.61 -24.91
N LYS A 70 10.47 6.50 -24.80
CA LYS A 70 9.60 6.23 -25.95
C LYS A 70 9.74 7.30 -27.04
N ALA A 71 9.94 8.57 -26.69
CA ALA A 71 10.15 9.63 -27.67
C ALA A 71 11.47 9.51 -28.45
N LEU A 72 12.43 8.70 -27.98
CA LEU A 72 13.71 8.46 -28.66
C LEU A 72 13.69 7.26 -29.61
N VAL A 73 12.74 6.34 -29.45
CA VAL A 73 12.62 5.11 -30.26
C VAL A 73 11.48 5.18 -31.27
N VAL A 74 10.75 6.29 -31.31
CA VAL A 74 9.62 6.58 -32.22
C VAL A 74 10.05 7.56 -33.29
#